data_AF-R7YYS5-F1
#
_entry.id   AF-R7YYS5-F1
#
_cell.length_a   1.000
_cell.length_b   1.000
_cell.length_c   1.000
_cell.angle_alpha   90.00
_cell.angle_beta   90.00
_cell.angle_gamma   90.00
#
_symmetry.space_group_name_H-M   'P 1'
#
loop_
_entity.id
_entity.type
_entity.pdbx_description
1 polymer ?
#
loop_
_entity_poly.entity_id
_entity_poly.type
_entity_poly.pdbx_seq_one_letter_code
_entity_poly.pdbx_strand_id
1 'polypeptide(L)'
;MTTTHAPTLRSLYRRLLRELPVHQPSQTILSHPSPLLRRIRTSFTSPSTSSPSPASSADTTPRIQATEQFVQYQHAQRMYATLVERYNPGMNMNEEERVRLTARRVGMDLPAEFLASKSGGAGDGGQGEK
;
A
#
# COMPACT_ATOMS: atom_id res chain seq x y z
N MET A 1 9.27 -13.71 -36.16
CA MET A 1 8.73 -13.63 -34.78
C MET A 1 7.23 -13.46 -34.87
N THR A 2 6.44 -14.44 -34.45
CA THR A 2 4.97 -14.40 -34.54
C THR A 2 4.40 -13.78 -33.25
N THR A 3 3.97 -12.52 -33.31
CA THR A 3 3.35 -11.84 -32.17
C THR A 3 1.95 -12.41 -31.96
N THR A 4 1.80 -13.35 -31.04
CA THR A 4 0.50 -13.89 -30.65
C THR A 4 -0.21 -12.91 -29.71
N HIS A 5 -0.99 -11.97 -30.26
CA HIS A 5 -1.61 -10.87 -29.52
C HIS A 5 -2.74 -11.27 -28.54
N ALA A 6 -3.50 -12.31 -28.86
CA ALA A 6 -4.61 -12.77 -28.03
C ALA A 6 -4.18 -13.41 -26.68
N PRO A 7 -3.20 -14.35 -26.64
CA PRO A 7 -2.74 -14.89 -25.36
C PRO A 7 -1.96 -13.88 -24.52
N THR A 8 -1.22 -12.94 -25.12
CA THR A 8 -0.49 -11.89 -24.40
C THR A 8 -1.44 -10.91 -23.71
N LEU A 9 -2.51 -10.48 -24.39
CA LEU A 9 -3.56 -9.65 -23.77
C LEU A 9 -4.20 -10.34 -22.56
N ARG A 10 -4.47 -11.66 -22.67
CA ARG A 10 -5.06 -12.44 -21.58
C ARG A 10 -4.11 -12.58 -20.37
N SER A 11 -2.82 -12.78 -20.61
CA SER A 11 -1.84 -12.87 -19.52
C SER A 11 -1.66 -11.52 -18.81
N LEU A 12 -1.59 -10.41 -19.56
CA LEU A 12 -1.53 -9.06 -19.02
C LEU A 12 -2.78 -8.68 -18.23
N TYR A 13 -3.97 -8.97 -18.77
CA TYR A 13 -5.22 -8.78 -18.04
C TYR A 13 -5.23 -9.51 -16.70
N ARG A 14 -4.81 -10.79 -16.67
CA ARG A 14 -4.76 -11.57 -15.41
C ARG A 14 -3.72 -11.02 -14.44
N ARG A 15 -2.56 -10.57 -14.94
CA ARG A 15 -1.53 -9.94 -14.11
C ARG A 15 -2.07 -8.66 -13.50
N LEU A 16 -2.69 -7.79 -14.29
CA LEU A 16 -3.35 -6.57 -13.83
C LEU A 16 -4.37 -6.89 -12.74
N LEU A 17 -5.27 -7.86 -12.96
CA LEU A 17 -6.27 -8.26 -11.96
C LEU A 17 -5.68 -8.79 -10.65
N ARG A 18 -4.50 -9.40 -10.68
CA ARG A 18 -3.80 -9.88 -9.47
C ARG A 18 -3.09 -8.75 -8.71
N GLU A 19 -2.77 -7.65 -9.39
CA GLU A 19 -2.20 -6.45 -8.78
C GLU A 19 -3.26 -5.56 -8.12
N LEU A 20 -4.55 -5.73 -8.42
CA LEU A 20 -5.60 -5.06 -7.65
C LEU A 20 -5.75 -5.72 -6.27
N PRO A 21 -5.88 -4.93 -5.19
CA PRO A 21 -6.24 -5.46 -3.89
C PRO A 21 -7.49 -6.33 -4.02
N VAL A 22 -7.37 -7.63 -3.70
CA VAL A 22 -8.52 -8.52 -3.61
C VAL A 22 -9.31 -8.08 -2.38
N HIS A 23 -10.31 -7.23 -2.59
CA HIS A 23 -11.28 -6.97 -1.53
C HIS A 23 -11.89 -8.30 -1.09
N GLN A 24 -12.00 -8.43 0.23
CA GLN A 24 -12.37 -9.61 0.99
C GLN A 24 -13.47 -10.47 0.35
N PRO A 25 -13.46 -11.79 0.55
CA PRO A 25 -14.46 -12.73 0.04
C PRO A 25 -15.80 -12.66 0.80
N SER A 26 -16.35 -11.46 1.06
CA SER A 26 -17.59 -11.31 1.85
C SER A 26 -18.85 -11.10 1.03
N GLN A 27 -18.77 -10.93 -0.29
CA GLN A 27 -19.97 -10.87 -1.15
C GLN A 27 -19.68 -11.60 -2.46
N THR A 28 -20.37 -12.73 -2.63
CA THR A 28 -20.48 -13.56 -3.85
C THR A 28 -19.88 -12.94 -5.12
N ILE A 29 -18.63 -13.31 -5.40
CA ILE A 29 -17.78 -12.85 -6.52
C ILE A 29 -18.46 -13.04 -7.90
N LEU A 30 -19.46 -13.93 -7.98
CA LEU A 30 -20.16 -14.29 -9.21
C LEU A 30 -21.39 -13.42 -9.52
N SER A 31 -22.00 -12.74 -8.55
CA SER A 31 -23.27 -12.02 -8.76
C SER A 31 -23.09 -10.52 -9.03
N HIS A 32 -22.11 -9.86 -8.41
CA HIS A 32 -21.92 -8.41 -8.57
C HIS A 32 -20.44 -8.02 -8.72
N PRO A 33 -19.81 -8.18 -9.92
CA PRO A 33 -18.46 -7.70 -10.14
C PRO A 33 -18.41 -6.17 -10.05
N SER A 34 -17.34 -5.65 -9.43
CA SER A 34 -17.18 -4.21 -9.21
C SER A 34 -17.29 -3.43 -10.54
N PRO A 35 -17.83 -2.20 -10.52
CA PRO A 35 -17.97 -1.37 -11.73
C PRO A 35 -16.61 -1.10 -12.40
N LEU A 36 -15.54 -1.02 -11.60
CA LEU A 36 -14.17 -0.90 -12.09
C LEU A 36 -13.73 -2.16 -12.84
N LEU A 37 -13.95 -3.36 -12.28
CA LEU A 37 -13.62 -4.62 -12.97
C LEU A 37 -14.41 -4.78 -14.28
N ARG A 38 -15.68 -4.36 -14.30
CA ARG A 38 -16.48 -4.30 -15.53
C ARG A 38 -15.85 -3.35 -16.55
N ARG A 39 -15.46 -2.14 -16.15
CA ARG A 39 -14.83 -1.14 -17.04
C ARG A 39 -13.50 -1.62 -17.61
N ILE A 40 -12.67 -2.27 -16.79
CA ILE A 40 -11.44 -2.90 -17.24
C ILE A 40 -11.80 -3.98 -18.27
N ARG A 41 -12.68 -4.91 -17.92
CA ARG A 41 -13.06 -5.98 -18.85
C ARG A 41 -13.60 -5.45 -20.17
N THR A 42 -14.51 -4.47 -20.15
CA THR A 42 -15.07 -3.84 -21.36
C THR A 42 -14.00 -3.16 -22.17
N SER A 43 -12.99 -2.52 -21.56
CA SER A 43 -11.87 -2.00 -22.34
C SER A 43 -11.24 -3.16 -23.11
N PHE A 44 -10.81 -4.24 -22.45
CA PHE A 44 -10.10 -5.39 -23.05
C PHE A 44 -10.92 -6.18 -24.09
N THR A 45 -12.24 -6.13 -24.04
CA THR A 45 -13.14 -6.83 -25.00
C THR A 45 -13.78 -5.91 -26.03
N SER A 46 -13.79 -4.59 -25.86
CA SER A 46 -14.37 -3.68 -26.84
C SER A 46 -13.53 -3.72 -28.12
N PRO A 47 -14.11 -4.13 -29.26
CA PRO A 47 -13.48 -3.90 -30.55
C PRO A 47 -13.37 -2.39 -30.77
N SER A 48 -12.24 -1.91 -31.28
CA SER A 48 -12.11 -0.53 -31.74
C SER A 48 -13.16 -0.28 -32.81
N THR A 49 -14.09 0.64 -32.57
CA THR A 49 -15.22 0.98 -33.47
C THR A 49 -14.77 1.62 -34.79
N SER A 50 -13.46 1.80 -35.00
CA SER A 50 -12.88 2.33 -36.25
C SER A 50 -12.67 1.22 -37.29
N SER A 51 -13.77 0.85 -37.97
CA SER A 51 -13.81 0.11 -39.24
C SER A 51 -13.29 -1.35 -39.27
N PRO A 52 -14.04 -2.31 -39.85
CA PRO A 52 -13.57 -3.67 -40.06
C PRO A 52 -12.59 -3.72 -41.24
N SER A 53 -11.35 -3.29 -41.01
CA SER A 53 -10.25 -3.42 -41.96
C SER A 53 -9.18 -4.38 -41.40
N PRO A 54 -8.58 -5.27 -42.21
CA PRO A 54 -7.55 -6.22 -41.78
C PRO A 54 -6.26 -5.57 -41.22
N ALA A 55 -6.18 -4.24 -41.16
CA ALA A 55 -5.11 -3.47 -40.51
C ALA A 55 -5.25 -3.32 -38.98
N SER A 56 -6.32 -3.84 -38.36
CA SER A 56 -6.61 -3.70 -36.92
C SER A 56 -5.59 -4.36 -35.97
N SER A 57 -4.61 -5.10 -36.48
CA SER A 57 -3.48 -5.64 -35.71
C SER A 57 -2.50 -4.55 -35.26
N ALA A 58 -2.37 -3.44 -36.02
CA ALA A 58 -1.46 -2.35 -35.71
C ALA A 58 -1.84 -1.63 -34.40
N ASP A 59 -3.13 -1.34 -34.19
CA ASP A 59 -3.64 -0.62 -33.01
C ASP A 59 -3.57 -1.43 -31.71
N THR A 60 -3.38 -2.75 -31.80
CA THR A 60 -3.30 -3.61 -30.61
C THR A 60 -1.95 -3.49 -29.91
N THR A 61 -0.89 -3.15 -30.65
CA THR A 61 0.47 -3.01 -30.12
C THR A 61 0.64 -1.87 -29.10
N PRO A 62 0.22 -0.60 -29.35
CA PRO A 62 0.34 0.47 -28.36
C PRO A 62 -0.49 0.17 -27.11
N ARG A 63 -1.60 -0.55 -27.28
CA ARG A 63 -2.48 -0.93 -26.19
C ARG A 63 -1.89 -1.98 -25.26
N ILE A 64 -1.18 -2.95 -25.84
CA ILE A 64 -0.40 -3.93 -25.07
C ILE A 64 0.69 -3.21 -24.27
N GLN A 65 1.45 -2.31 -24.91
CA GLN A 65 2.52 -1.54 -24.26
C GLN A 65 1.98 -0.67 -23.11
N ALA A 66 0.87 0.04 -23.31
CA ALA A 66 0.24 0.83 -22.26
C ALA A 66 -0.20 -0.03 -21.06
N THR A 67 -0.70 -1.24 -21.33
CA THR A 67 -1.09 -2.19 -20.27
C THR A 67 0.14 -2.69 -19.50
N GLU A 68 1.23 -3.00 -20.20
CA GLU A 68 2.51 -3.41 -19.59
C GLU A 68 3.07 -2.31 -18.69
N GLN A 69 3.09 -1.07 -19.17
CA GLN A 69 3.52 0.09 -18.39
C GLN A 69 2.66 0.29 -17.14
N PHE A 70 1.34 0.10 -17.27
CA PHE A 70 0.44 0.19 -16.12
C PHE A 70 0.72 -0.89 -15.07
N VAL A 71 0.97 -2.14 -15.49
CA VAL A 71 1.33 -3.22 -14.57
C VAL A 71 2.65 -2.92 -13.84
N GLN A 72 3.64 -2.39 -14.54
CA GLN A 72 4.91 -1.97 -13.93
C GLN A 72 4.71 -0.83 -12.93
N TYR A 73 3.88 0.16 -13.26
CA TYR A 73 3.53 1.26 -12.37
C TYR A 73 2.85 0.77 -11.09
N GLN A 74 1.90 -0.17 -11.19
CA GLN A 74 1.23 -0.74 -10.01
C GLN A 74 2.22 -1.47 -9.08
N HIS A 75 3.16 -2.23 -9.65
CA HIS A 75 4.21 -2.87 -8.87
C HIS A 75 5.10 -1.84 -8.17
N ALA A 76 5.50 -0.78 -8.89
CA ALA A 76 6.27 0.33 -8.32
C ALA A 76 5.51 1.05 -7.18
N GLN A 77 4.20 1.24 -7.32
CA GLN A 77 3.36 1.87 -6.30
C GLN A 77 3.32 1.06 -5.00
N ARG A 78 3.22 -0.27 -5.10
CA ARG A 78 3.29 -1.16 -3.92
C ARG A 78 4.65 -1.05 -3.24
N MET A 79 5.73 -1.16 -4.02
CA MET A 79 7.08 -1.04 -3.48
C MET A 79 7.29 0.32 -2.82
N TYR A 80 6.84 1.40 -3.44
CA TYR A 80 6.86 2.74 -2.87
C TYR A 80 6.14 2.81 -1.51
N ALA A 81 4.91 2.29 -1.41
CA ALA A 81 4.18 2.24 -0.15
C ALA A 81 4.98 1.49 0.94
N THR A 82 5.55 0.32 0.61
CA THR A 82 6.38 -0.43 1.58
C THR A 82 7.67 0.27 1.99
N LEU A 83 8.23 1.11 1.11
CA LEU A 83 9.44 1.89 1.40
C LEU A 83 9.10 3.09 2.29
N VAL A 84 8.00 3.77 2.01
CA VAL A 84 7.52 4.88 2.83
C VAL A 84 7.24 4.41 4.25
N GLU A 85 6.55 3.28 4.43
CA GLU A 85 6.27 2.73 5.77
C GLU A 85 7.55 2.36 6.54
N ARG A 86 8.58 1.82 5.86
CA ARG A 86 9.82 1.39 6.51
C ARG A 86 10.76 2.54 6.87
N TYR A 87 10.88 3.51 6.00
CA TYR A 87 11.85 4.59 6.16
C TYR A 87 11.22 5.87 6.73
N ASN A 88 9.89 5.96 6.79
CA ASN A 88 9.18 7.06 7.43
C ASN A 88 8.14 6.57 8.47
N PRO A 89 8.58 5.88 9.54
CA PRO A 89 7.69 5.38 10.57
C PRO A 89 7.00 6.49 11.39
N GLY A 90 7.52 7.72 11.32
CA GLY A 90 6.96 8.89 12.01
C GLY A 90 5.92 9.66 11.21
N MET A 91 5.60 9.25 9.98
CA MET A 91 4.68 9.99 9.10
C MET A 91 3.27 10.13 9.68
N ASN A 92 2.80 9.10 10.39
CA ASN A 92 1.46 9.07 10.98
C ASN A 92 1.44 9.47 12.46
N MET A 93 2.58 9.88 13.04
CA MET A 93 2.64 10.32 14.44
C MET A 93 2.22 11.78 14.56
N ASN A 94 1.29 12.06 15.47
CA ASN A 94 0.92 13.43 15.79
C ASN A 94 2.09 14.14 16.51
N GLU A 95 2.17 15.47 16.38
CA GLU A 95 3.27 16.25 16.94
C GLU A 95 3.40 16.06 18.47
N GLU A 96 2.28 15.96 19.18
CA GLU A 96 2.23 15.69 20.62
C GLU A 96 2.90 14.35 20.99
N GLU A 97 2.69 13.30 20.19
CA GLU A 97 3.28 11.98 20.42
C GLU A 97 4.79 11.99 20.12
N ARG A 98 5.21 12.75 19.09
CA ARG A 98 6.64 12.94 18.77
C ARG A 98 7.37 13.65 19.90
N VAL A 99 6.76 14.70 20.48
CA VAL A 99 7.32 15.42 21.64
C VAL A 99 7.44 14.49 22.85
N ARG A 100 6.42 13.67 23.15
CA ARG A 100 6.48 12.69 24.25
C ARG A 100 7.58 11.64 24.07
N LEU A 101 7.69 11.04 22.88
CA LEU A 101 8.74 10.04 22.61
C LEU A 101 10.13 10.67 22.67
N THR A 102 10.28 11.91 22.21
CA THR A 102 11.54 12.64 22.31
C THR A 102 11.88 12.94 23.78
N ALA A 103 10.91 13.42 24.56
CA ALA A 103 11.04 13.68 25.99
C ALA A 103 11.47 12.43 26.76
N ARG A 104 10.91 11.25 26.44
CA ARG A 104 11.34 9.96 27.00
C ARG A 104 12.79 9.62 26.62
N ARG A 105 13.16 9.86 25.36
CA ARG A 105 14.50 9.56 24.84
C ARG A 105 15.59 10.43 25.46
N VAL A 106 15.27 11.68 25.81
CA VAL A 106 16.19 12.62 26.48
C VAL A 106 16.12 12.56 28.01
N GLY A 107 15.23 11.74 28.58
CA GLY A 107 15.06 11.62 30.03
C GLY A 107 14.33 12.80 30.69
N MET A 108 13.53 13.55 29.93
CA MET A 108 12.64 14.60 30.46
C MET A 108 11.27 14.05 30.89
N ASP A 109 10.86 12.89 30.35
CA ASP A 109 9.64 12.16 30.74
C ASP A 109 10.04 10.74 31.19
N LEU A 110 10.48 10.58 32.44
CA LEU A 110 10.81 9.26 33.00
C LEU A 110 9.53 8.49 33.33
N PRO A 111 9.45 7.18 33.03
CA PRO A 111 8.34 6.34 33.49
C PRO A 111 8.18 6.41 35.02
N ALA A 112 6.93 6.40 35.49
CA ALA A 112 6.61 6.52 36.92
C ALA A 112 7.32 5.49 37.81
N GLU A 113 7.63 4.29 37.26
CA GLU A 113 8.38 3.25 37.95
C GLU A 113 9.81 3.68 38.36
N PHE A 114 10.45 4.56 37.57
CA PHE A 114 11.76 5.14 37.91
C PHE A 114 11.67 6.41 38.76
N LEU A 115 10.53 7.12 38.71
CA LEU A 115 10.28 8.25 39.59
C LEU A 115 9.99 7.77 41.03
N ALA A 116 9.25 6.68 41.19
CA ALA A 116 8.93 6.07 42.48
C ALA A 116 10.17 5.52 43.20
N SER A 117 11.15 4.98 42.47
CA SER A 117 12.42 4.52 43.06
C SER A 117 13.34 5.66 43.49
N LYS A 118 13.25 6.84 42.84
CA LYS A 118 14.03 8.03 43.21
C LYS A 118 13.45 8.79 44.40
N SER A 119 12.15 8.65 44.69
CA SER A 119 11.52 9.17 45.92
C SER A 119 11.73 8.32 47.17
N GLY A 120 12.36 7.14 47.07
CA GLY A 120 12.63 6.23 48.20
C GLY A 120 13.91 6.52 48.99
N GLY A 121 14.60 7.65 48.72
CA GLY A 121 15.90 7.99 49.32
C GLY A 121 15.91 9.25 50.19
N ALA A 122 14.76 9.68 50.71
CA ALA A 122 14.67 10.86 51.57
C ALA A 122 14.27 10.50 53.00
N GLY A 123 15.27 10.38 53.88
CA GLY A 123 15.16 10.70 55.31
C GLY A 123 14.87 9.56 56.29
N ASP A 124 15.86 8.73 56.60
CA ASP A 124 15.99 8.18 57.96
C ASP A 124 17.05 9.01 58.69
N GLY A 125 16.59 9.96 59.48
CA GLY A 125 17.40 10.95 60.19
C GLY A 125 16.81 11.22 61.56
N GLY A 126 17.26 10.44 62.54
CA GLY A 126 17.40 10.83 63.94
C GLY A 126 16.13 11.13 64.74
N GLN A 127 15.64 10.13 65.48
CA GLN A 127 15.04 10.41 66.79
C GLN A 127 16.08 10.11 67.87
N GLY A 128 16.65 11.18 68.43
CA GLY A 128 17.44 11.12 69.65
C GLY A 128 16.53 10.83 70.83
N GLU A 129 16.82 9.72 71.52
CA GLU A 129 16.36 9.49 72.88
C GLU A 129 17.11 10.39 73.87
N LYS A 130 16.36 10.85 74.87
CA LYS A 130 16.71 11.54 76.13
C LYS A 130 16.70 13.06 76.13
#